data_AF-A0A2D7Y3X1-F1
#
_entry.id   AF-A0A2D7Y3X1-F1
#
_cell.length_a   1.000
_cell.length_b   1.000
_cell.length_c   1.000
_cell.angle_alpha   90.00
_cell.angle_beta   90.00
_cell.angle_gamma   90.00
#
_symmetry.space_group_name_H-M   'P 1'
#
loop_
_entity.id
_entity.type
_entity.pdbx_description
1 polymer ?
#
loop_
_entity_poly.entity_id
_entity_poly.type
_entity_poly.pdbx_seq_one_letter_code
_entity_poly.pdbx_strand_id
1 'polypeptide(L)'
;MRDAYEALGLVPGDGPLAAKSAFRARVKTLHPDVTEPTPATLTQLARIVAAMELIKSVGATGLDLEITSTQAATGLTRTVRHGDRPLLVRIPAGVLEGEIIHAVGEPDITITIRITASEPVPESPAAPLVESADLDAFIHEYSRPSAHARLARWIRKAQSAA
;
A
#
# COMPACT_ATOMS: atom_id res chain seq x y z
N MET A 1 9.11 -19.45 -17.77
CA MET A 1 8.65 -19.37 -16.36
C MET A 1 9.30 -20.43 -15.48
N ARG A 2 9.19 -21.73 -15.80
CA ARG A 2 9.80 -22.80 -14.97
C ARG A 2 11.29 -22.56 -14.68
N ASP A 3 12.08 -22.34 -15.73
CA ASP A 3 13.53 -22.15 -15.64
C ASP A 3 13.94 -20.95 -14.78
N ALA A 4 13.08 -19.92 -14.66
CA ALA A 4 13.34 -18.75 -13.82
C ALA A 4 13.16 -19.05 -12.33
N TYR A 5 12.14 -19.83 -11.97
CA TYR A 5 11.98 -20.32 -10.60
C TYR A 5 13.12 -21.28 -10.22
N GLU A 6 13.50 -22.18 -11.13
CA GLU A 6 14.62 -23.08 -10.93
C GLU A 6 15.96 -22.33 -10.77
N ALA A 7 16.15 -21.24 -11.52
CA ALA A 7 17.31 -20.35 -11.37
C ALA A 7 17.37 -19.69 -9.97
N LEU A 8 16.26 -19.62 -9.23
CA LEU A 8 16.20 -19.20 -7.82
C LEU A 8 16.18 -20.38 -6.84
N GLY A 9 16.19 -21.63 -7.33
CA GLY A 9 16.11 -22.84 -6.52
C GLY A 9 14.70 -23.15 -6.02
N LEU A 10 13.68 -22.70 -6.75
CA LEU A 10 12.27 -22.84 -6.41
C LEU A 10 11.52 -23.65 -7.47
N VAL A 11 10.34 -24.11 -7.10
CA VAL A 11 9.37 -24.73 -8.01
C VAL A 11 8.40 -23.63 -8.48
N PRO A 12 7.85 -23.66 -9.71
CA PRO A 12 6.93 -22.63 -10.20
C PRO A 12 5.68 -22.41 -9.33
N GLY A 13 5.30 -23.41 -8.54
CA GLY A 13 4.18 -23.31 -7.59
C GLY A 13 4.47 -22.47 -6.34
N ASP A 14 5.73 -22.16 -6.04
CA ASP A 14 6.11 -21.40 -4.83
C ASP A 14 5.72 -19.91 -4.92
N GLY A 15 5.47 -19.41 -6.13
CA GLY A 15 4.93 -18.08 -6.37
C GLY A 15 5.92 -16.92 -6.19
N PRO A 16 5.51 -15.69 -6.54
CA PRO A 16 6.40 -14.54 -6.66
C PRO A 16 6.96 -14.05 -5.31
N LEU A 17 6.24 -14.24 -4.20
CA LEU A 17 6.73 -13.88 -2.86
C LEU A 17 7.92 -14.76 -2.43
N ALA A 18 7.82 -16.07 -2.66
CA ALA A 18 8.93 -17.00 -2.42
C ALA A 18 10.13 -16.66 -3.32
N ALA A 19 9.88 -16.35 -4.60
CA ALA A 19 10.92 -15.90 -5.54
C ALA A 19 11.66 -14.65 -5.03
N LYS A 20 10.94 -13.65 -4.51
CA LYS A 20 11.54 -12.44 -3.92
C LYS A 20 12.38 -12.75 -2.70
N SER A 21 11.93 -13.66 -1.83
CA SER A 21 12.68 -14.10 -0.65
C SER A 21 13.98 -14.82 -1.04
N ALA A 22 13.88 -15.82 -1.94
CA ALA A 22 15.01 -16.60 -2.42
C ALA A 22 16.04 -15.73 -3.17
N PHE A 23 15.57 -14.78 -3.97
CA PHE A 23 16.41 -13.79 -4.64
C PHE A 23 17.24 -12.99 -3.64
N ARG A 24 16.62 -12.40 -2.62
CA ARG A 24 17.35 -11.63 -1.59
C ARG A 24 18.39 -12.49 -0.87
N ALA A 25 18.04 -13.73 -0.52
CA ALA A 25 18.96 -14.66 0.14
C ALA A 25 20.18 -14.95 -0.74
N ARG A 26 19.97 -15.25 -2.04
CA ARG A 26 21.07 -15.55 -2.98
C ARG A 26 21.93 -14.35 -3.29
N VAL A 27 21.34 -13.17 -3.51
CA VAL A 27 22.10 -11.93 -3.73
C VAL A 27 22.95 -11.63 -2.51
N LYS A 28 22.43 -11.76 -1.30
CA LYS A 28 23.20 -11.57 -0.07
C LYS A 28 24.42 -12.50 0.02
N THR A 29 24.37 -13.70 -0.58
CA THR A 29 25.51 -14.62 -0.63
C THR A 29 26.47 -14.31 -1.79
N LEU A 30 25.94 -13.95 -2.96
CA LEU A 30 26.72 -13.80 -4.20
C LEU A 30 27.18 -12.36 -4.49
N HIS A 31 26.84 -11.39 -3.63
CA HIS A 31 27.19 -9.99 -3.85
C HIS A 31 28.72 -9.81 -3.93
N PRO A 32 29.24 -9.00 -4.87
CA PRO A 32 30.68 -8.77 -5.01
C PRO A 32 31.36 -8.18 -3.76
N ASP A 33 30.59 -7.51 -2.89
CA ASP A 33 31.12 -6.97 -1.62
C ASP A 33 31.40 -8.05 -0.57
N VAL A 34 30.79 -9.24 -0.68
CA VAL A 34 30.93 -10.32 0.31
C VAL A 34 31.59 -11.58 -0.23
N THR A 35 31.54 -11.78 -1.55
CA THR A 35 32.12 -12.93 -2.25
C THR A 35 32.98 -12.42 -3.40
N GLU A 36 34.16 -13.02 -3.58
CA GLU A 36 35.07 -12.64 -4.64
C GLU A 36 34.38 -12.66 -6.03
N PRO A 37 34.51 -11.59 -6.83
CA PRO A 37 33.88 -11.46 -8.14
C PRO A 37 34.63 -12.30 -9.19
N THR A 38 34.49 -13.62 -9.09
CA THR A 38 34.93 -14.56 -10.12
C THR A 38 33.96 -14.58 -11.31
N PRO A 39 34.39 -14.99 -12.51
CA PRO A 39 33.48 -15.15 -13.65
C PRO A 39 32.27 -16.05 -13.36
N ALA A 40 32.46 -17.09 -12.53
CA ALA A 40 31.40 -18.00 -12.14
C ALA A 40 30.35 -17.32 -11.23
N THR A 41 30.80 -16.57 -10.22
CA THR A 41 29.90 -15.86 -9.28
C THR A 41 29.14 -14.74 -9.98
N LEU A 42 29.79 -14.00 -10.88
CA LEU A 42 29.14 -12.97 -11.70
C LEU A 42 28.12 -13.57 -12.68
N THR A 43 28.43 -14.70 -13.31
CA THR A 43 27.49 -15.41 -14.19
C THR A 43 26.27 -15.89 -13.41
N GLN A 44 26.47 -16.41 -12.20
CA GLN A 44 25.39 -16.84 -11.33
C GLN A 44 24.52 -15.66 -10.86
N LEU A 45 25.15 -14.53 -10.51
CA LEU A 45 24.45 -13.30 -10.14
C LEU A 45 23.60 -12.76 -11.31
N ALA A 46 24.18 -12.68 -12.51
CA ALA A 46 23.47 -12.26 -13.70
C ALA A 46 22.26 -13.16 -13.99
N ARG A 47 22.42 -14.48 -13.82
CA ARG A 47 21.34 -15.45 -14.01
C ARG A 47 20.19 -15.24 -13.04
N ILE A 48 20.45 -15.02 -11.75
CA ILE A 48 19.38 -14.81 -10.76
C ILE A 48 18.67 -13.46 -10.92
N VAL A 49 19.39 -12.42 -11.37
CA VAL A 49 18.80 -11.11 -11.70
C VAL A 49 17.86 -11.25 -12.90
N ALA A 50 18.33 -11.85 -13.99
CA ALA A 50 17.52 -12.08 -15.18
C ALA A 50 16.26 -12.92 -14.89
N ALA A 51 16.39 -13.94 -14.04
CA ALA A 51 15.26 -14.75 -13.60
C ALA A 51 14.21 -13.94 -12.83
N MET A 52 14.64 -13.08 -11.91
CA MET A 52 13.72 -12.25 -11.12
C MET A 52 13.01 -11.21 -11.98
N GLU A 53 13.71 -10.59 -12.93
CA GLU A 53 13.09 -9.65 -13.88
C GLU A 53 12.04 -10.34 -14.76
N LEU A 54 12.31 -11.56 -15.23
CA LEU A 54 11.32 -12.33 -15.97
C LEU A 54 10.08 -12.62 -15.11
N ILE A 55 10.26 -13.06 -13.87
CA ILE A 55 9.15 -13.35 -12.94
C ILE A 55 8.29 -12.10 -12.68
N LYS A 56 8.91 -10.93 -12.51
CA LYS A 56 8.19 -9.66 -12.34
C LYS A 56 7.42 -9.27 -13.61
N SER A 57 8.03 -9.40 -14.78
CA SER A 57 7.40 -9.02 -16.05
C SER A 57 6.14 -9.83 -16.36
N VAL A 58 6.12 -11.10 -15.94
CA VAL A 58 4.98 -12.01 -16.15
C VAL A 58 3.97 -11.91 -15.01
N GLY A 59 4.41 -11.56 -13.80
CA GLY A 59 3.60 -11.48 -12.59
C GLY A 59 3.02 -10.09 -12.28
N ALA A 60 3.28 -9.08 -13.12
CA ALA A 60 2.73 -7.75 -12.94
C ALA A 60 1.20 -7.85 -12.93
N THR A 61 0.62 -7.64 -11.76
CA THR A 61 -0.82 -7.70 -11.58
C THR A 61 -1.38 -6.39 -12.13
N GLY A 62 -2.07 -6.46 -13.26
CA GLY A 62 -2.82 -5.34 -13.82
C GLY A 62 -4.18 -5.21 -13.16
N LEU A 63 -4.49 -4.05 -12.58
CA LEU A 63 -5.83 -3.68 -12.15
C LEU A 63 -6.34 -2.50 -12.97
N ASP A 64 -7.60 -2.53 -13.35
CA ASP A 64 -8.24 -1.35 -13.94
C ASP A 64 -8.85 -0.48 -12.86
N LEU A 65 -8.64 0.83 -12.97
CA LEU A 65 -9.10 1.80 -12.00
C LEU A 65 -9.96 2.86 -12.66
N GLU A 66 -11.26 2.75 -12.44
CA GLU A 66 -12.24 3.71 -12.95
C GLU A 66 -12.25 4.98 -12.08
N ILE A 67 -11.98 6.13 -12.71
CA ILE A 67 -12.01 7.47 -12.09
C ILE A 67 -12.79 8.42 -12.99
N THR A 68 -13.24 9.56 -12.43
CA THR A 68 -13.88 10.59 -13.24
C THR A 68 -12.89 11.51 -13.93
N SER A 69 -13.37 12.26 -14.92
CA SER A 69 -12.62 13.37 -15.53
C SER A 69 -12.19 14.42 -14.49
N THR A 70 -13.06 14.79 -13.54
CA THR A 70 -12.73 15.73 -12.46
C THR A 70 -11.65 15.18 -11.55
N GLN A 71 -11.75 13.90 -11.17
CA GLN A 71 -10.76 13.19 -10.37
C GLN A 71 -9.41 13.07 -11.08
N ALA A 72 -9.43 12.81 -12.39
CA ALA A 72 -8.22 12.78 -13.20
C ALA A 72 -7.56 14.16 -13.26
N ALA A 73 -8.34 15.22 -13.40
CA ALA A 73 -7.84 16.60 -13.43
C ALA A 73 -7.23 17.05 -12.10
N THR A 74 -7.83 16.71 -10.96
CA THR A 74 -7.34 17.12 -9.64
C THR A 74 -6.30 16.18 -9.04
N GLY A 75 -6.28 14.92 -9.48
CA GLY A 75 -5.58 13.82 -8.82
C GLY A 75 -6.31 13.38 -7.54
N LEU A 76 -5.96 12.21 -7.02
CA LEU A 76 -6.45 11.71 -5.74
C LEU A 76 -5.56 10.59 -5.19
N THR A 77 -5.75 10.27 -3.92
CA THR A 77 -5.24 9.02 -3.33
C THR A 77 -6.41 8.09 -3.08
N ARG A 78 -6.34 6.85 -3.58
CA ARG A 78 -7.41 5.86 -3.44
C ARG A 78 -6.87 4.54 -2.91
N THR A 79 -7.64 3.91 -2.04
CA THR A 79 -7.38 2.52 -1.63
C THR A 79 -8.12 1.58 -2.56
N VAL A 80 -7.40 0.67 -3.20
CA VAL A 80 -7.91 -0.37 -4.12
C VAL A 80 -7.73 -1.71 -3.45
N ARG A 81 -8.62 -2.68 -3.68
CA ARG A 81 -8.44 -4.04 -3.18
C ARG A 81 -7.99 -4.95 -4.32
N HIS A 82 -6.95 -5.74 -4.05
CA HIS A 82 -6.56 -6.87 -4.89
C HIS A 82 -6.70 -8.14 -4.05
N GLY A 83 -7.77 -8.91 -4.28
CA GLY A 83 -8.20 -9.97 -3.37
C GLY A 83 -8.53 -9.39 -1.98
N ASP A 84 -7.95 -9.98 -0.93
CA ASP A 84 -8.12 -9.53 0.46
C ASP A 84 -7.16 -8.40 0.86
N ARG A 85 -6.23 -7.99 -0.02
CA ARG A 85 -5.20 -7.01 0.33
C ARG A 85 -5.61 -5.59 -0.09
N PRO A 86 -5.66 -4.62 0.84
CA PRO A 86 -5.80 -3.21 0.49
C PRO A 86 -4.46 -2.65 -0.03
N LEU A 87 -4.51 -1.92 -1.13
CA LEU A 87 -3.40 -1.28 -1.82
C LEU A 87 -3.68 0.22 -1.90
N LEU A 88 -2.72 1.04 -1.51
CA LEU A 88 -2.81 2.48 -1.64
C LEU A 88 -2.31 2.90 -3.02
N VAL A 89 -3.02 3.81 -3.68
CA VAL A 89 -2.71 4.27 -5.03
C VAL A 89 -2.74 5.78 -5.05
N ARG A 90 -1.67 6.40 -5.55
CA ARG A 90 -1.58 7.85 -5.69
C ARG A 90 -1.70 8.21 -7.17
N ILE A 91 -2.82 8.82 -7.53
CA ILE A 91 -3.11 9.29 -8.87
C ILE A 91 -2.70 10.76 -8.96
N PRO A 92 -1.74 11.13 -9.82
CA PRO A 92 -1.37 12.52 -10.04
C PRO A 92 -2.48 13.31 -10.73
N ALA A 93 -2.44 14.63 -10.58
CA ALA A 93 -3.31 15.54 -11.32
C ALA A 93 -2.94 15.55 -12.81
N GLY A 94 -3.95 15.52 -13.69
CA GLY A 94 -3.78 15.50 -15.14
C GLY A 94 -3.48 14.12 -15.73
N VAL A 95 -3.81 13.04 -15.02
CA VAL A 95 -3.62 11.66 -15.52
C VAL A 95 -4.49 11.40 -16.76
N LEU A 96 -3.98 10.61 -17.71
CA LEU A 96 -4.65 10.32 -18.98
C LEU A 96 -5.33 8.93 -18.99
N GLU A 97 -6.25 8.73 -19.94
CA GLU A 97 -6.85 7.43 -20.24
C GLU A 97 -5.77 6.40 -20.59
N GLY A 98 -5.83 5.23 -19.98
CA GLY A 98 -4.89 4.14 -20.20
C GLY A 98 -3.51 4.34 -19.56
N GLU A 99 -3.29 5.43 -18.83
CA GLU A 99 -2.03 5.66 -18.13
C GLU A 99 -1.82 4.59 -17.04
N ILE A 100 -0.58 4.12 -16.93
CA ILE A 100 -0.20 3.08 -15.97
C ILE A 100 0.48 3.72 -14.77
N ILE A 101 -0.08 3.50 -13.59
CA ILE A 101 0.50 3.92 -12.32
C ILE A 101 0.79 2.71 -11.43
N HIS A 102 1.66 2.87 -10.44
CA HIS A 102 2.00 1.80 -9.51
C HIS A 102 1.33 1.99 -8.15
N ALA A 103 0.98 0.88 -7.50
CA ALA A 103 0.55 0.92 -6.11
C ALA A 103 1.71 1.35 -5.19
N VAL A 104 1.40 2.17 -4.19
CA VAL A 104 2.37 2.68 -3.22
C VAL A 104 2.91 1.52 -2.39
N GLY A 105 4.23 1.34 -2.40
CA GLY A 105 4.91 0.25 -1.70
C GLY A 105 4.87 -1.10 -2.41
N GLU A 106 4.12 -1.21 -3.51
CA GLU A 106 3.95 -2.43 -4.31
C GLU A 106 4.22 -2.13 -5.79
N PRO A 107 5.49 -1.88 -6.18
CA PRO A 107 5.85 -1.51 -7.55
C PRO A 107 5.53 -2.62 -8.56
N ASP A 108 5.43 -3.86 -8.10
CA ASP A 108 5.08 -5.03 -8.90
C ASP A 108 3.57 -5.06 -9.27
N ILE A 109 2.77 -4.13 -8.76
CA ILE A 109 1.33 -4.00 -9.07
C ILE A 109 1.10 -2.73 -9.90
N THR A 110 0.62 -2.93 -11.12
CA THR A 110 0.33 -1.88 -12.10
C THR A 110 -1.17 -1.61 -12.16
N ILE A 111 -1.54 -0.35 -12.32
CA ILE A 111 -2.92 0.10 -12.34
C ILE A 111 -3.15 0.92 -13.60
N THR A 112 -4.03 0.44 -14.46
CA THR A 112 -4.43 1.10 -15.69
C THR A 112 -5.60 2.03 -15.39
N ILE A 113 -5.46 3.31 -15.71
CA ILE A 113 -6.49 4.31 -15.47
C ILE A 113 -7.56 4.24 -16.56
N ARG A 114 -8.82 4.14 -16.15
CA ARG A 114 -9.99 4.27 -17.04
C ARG A 114 -10.82 5.47 -16.60
N ILE A 115 -10.97 6.47 -17.46
CA ILE A 115 -11.68 7.71 -17.18
C ILE A 115 -13.11 7.56 -17.68
N THR A 116 -14.06 7.58 -16.75
CA THR A 116 -15.48 7.55 -17.07
C THR A 116 -16.06 8.96 -17.04
N ALA A 117 -16.99 9.24 -17.94
CA ALA A 117 -17.70 10.52 -18.01
C ALA A 117 -18.75 10.69 -16.89
N SER A 118 -19.05 9.62 -16.14
CA SER A 118 -20.05 9.65 -15.08
C SER A 118 -19.41 10.05 -13.77
N GLU A 119 -19.91 11.11 -13.13
CA GLU A 119 -19.66 11.33 -11.71
C GLU A 119 -20.20 10.11 -10.93
N PRO A 120 -19.40 9.37 -10.13
CA PRO A 120 -19.94 8.70 -8.98
C PRO A 120 -20.29 9.85 -8.05
N VAL A 121 -21.55 10.26 -8.07
CA VAL A 121 -22.14 11.05 -7.01
C VAL A 121 -21.81 10.30 -5.73
N PRO A 122 -20.95 10.80 -4.83
CA PRO A 122 -21.04 10.32 -3.48
C PRO A 122 -22.42 10.81 -3.05
N GLU A 123 -23.37 9.89 -2.90
CA GLU A 123 -24.47 10.09 -1.97
C GLU A 123 -23.81 10.22 -0.60
N SER A 124 -23.28 11.41 -0.33
CA SER A 124 -23.15 11.90 1.03
C SER A 124 -24.60 11.90 1.50
N PRO A 125 -25.02 11.02 2.42
CA PRO A 125 -26.27 11.28 3.10
C PRO A 125 -26.06 12.67 3.68
N ALA A 126 -26.85 13.65 3.22
CA ALA A 126 -26.80 15.00 3.75
C ALA A 126 -26.72 14.83 5.26
N ALA A 127 -25.56 15.17 5.85
CA ALA A 127 -25.40 15.03 7.29
C ALA A 127 -26.59 15.77 7.88
N PRO A 128 -27.43 15.12 8.70
CA PRO A 128 -28.56 15.81 9.29
C PRO A 128 -27.97 17.06 9.94
N LEU A 129 -28.51 18.22 9.59
CA LEU A 129 -28.13 19.48 10.21
C LEU A 129 -28.35 19.27 11.70
N VAL A 130 -27.28 19.02 12.45
CA VAL A 130 -27.34 18.86 13.90
C VAL A 130 -27.79 20.23 14.41
N GLU A 131 -29.01 20.28 14.94
CA GLU A 131 -29.54 21.52 15.51
C GLU A 131 -28.57 22.01 16.59
N SER A 132 -28.39 23.33 16.72
CA SER A 132 -27.39 23.90 17.63
C SER A 132 -27.53 23.42 19.08
N ALA A 133 -28.75 23.08 19.49
CA ALA A 133 -29.06 22.51 20.80
C ALA A 133 -28.45 21.10 21.00
N ASP A 134 -28.40 20.26 19.97
CA ASP A 134 -27.81 18.92 20.03
C ASP A 134 -26.27 18.99 20.06
N LEU A 135 -25.69 19.99 19.39
CA LEU A 135 -24.25 20.21 19.40
C LEU A 135 -23.77 20.69 20.78
N ASP A 136 -24.49 21.62 21.40
CA ASP A 136 -24.16 22.10 22.75
C ASP A 136 -24.30 20.98 23.80
N ALA A 137 -25.35 20.15 23.68
CA ALA A 137 -25.52 18.98 24.55
C ALA A 137 -24.37 17.97 24.38
N PHE A 138 -23.95 17.70 23.14
CA PHE A 138 -22.81 16.83 22.85
C PHE A 138 -21.50 17.38 23.41
N ILE A 139 -21.20 18.66 23.17
CA ILE A 139 -19.99 19.32 23.70
C ILE A 139 -20.01 19.27 25.23
N HIS A 140 -21.17 19.51 25.86
CA HIS A 140 -21.29 19.47 27.29
C HIS A 140 -21.03 18.06 27.85
N GLU A 141 -21.57 17.01 27.23
CA GLU A 141 -21.31 15.62 27.63
C GLU A 141 -19.84 15.24 27.43
N TYR A 142 -19.25 15.60 26.29
CA TYR A 142 -17.87 15.27 25.96
C TYR A 142 -16.83 16.04 26.81
N SER A 143 -17.20 17.24 27.26
CA SER A 143 -16.37 18.05 28.16
C SER A 143 -16.43 17.62 29.63
N ARG A 144 -17.34 16.70 30.00
CA ARG A 144 -17.39 16.18 31.38
C ARG A 144 -16.10 15.43 31.71
N PRO A 145 -15.44 15.75 32.84
CA PRO A 145 -14.25 15.02 33.26
C PRO A 145 -14.56 13.53 33.39
N SER A 146 -13.90 12.71 32.57
CA SER A 146 -14.04 11.26 32.63
C SER A 146 -13.79 10.75 34.05
N ALA A 147 -14.37 9.59 34.39
CA ALA A 147 -14.16 8.98 35.71
C ALA A 147 -12.66 8.85 36.04
N HIS A 148 -11.84 8.59 35.03
CA HIS A 148 -10.38 8.54 35.13
C HIS A 148 -9.75 9.91 35.46
N ALA A 149 -10.19 10.99 34.78
CA ALA A 149 -9.71 12.35 35.06
C ALA A 149 -10.10 12.83 36.47
N ARG A 150 -11.27 12.42 36.97
CA ARG A 150 -11.72 12.69 38.35
C ARG A 150 -10.86 11.94 39.38
N LEU A 151 -10.58 10.66 39.13
CA LEU A 151 -9.74 9.82 40.00
C LEU A 151 -8.30 10.36 40.06
N ALA A 152 -7.72 10.75 38.92
CA ALA A 152 -6.37 11.34 38.86
C ALA A 152 -6.27 12.68 39.62
N ARG A 153 -7.33 13.49 39.63
CA ARG A 153 -7.40 14.70 40.45
C ARG A 153 -7.48 14.39 41.95
N TRP A 154 -8.23 13.35 42.32
CA TRP A 154 -8.37 12.95 43.72
C TRP A 154 -7.05 12.42 44.30
N ILE A 155 -6.31 11.60 43.54
CA ILE A 155 -4.99 11.08 43.92
C ILE A 155 -3.98 12.22 44.12
N ARG A 156 -3.92 13.20 43.21
CA ARG A 156 -3.04 14.37 43.36
C ARG A 156 -3.38 15.21 44.60
N LYS A 157 -4.67 15.38 44.90
CA LYS A 157 -5.11 16.10 46.11
C LYS A 157 -4.71 15.36 47.39
N ALA A 158 -4.79 14.03 47.41
CA ALA A 158 -4.36 13.22 48.55
C ALA A 158 -2.83 13.27 48.77
N GLN A 159 -2.04 13.30 47.69
CA GLN A 159 -0.58 13.42 47.77
C GLN A 159 -0.07 14.81 48.15
N SER A 160 -0.86 15.87 47.91
CA SER A 160 -0.49 17.25 48.26
C SER A 160 -0.80 17.60 49.72
N ALA A 161 -1.43 16.70 50.47
CA ALA A 161 -1.83 16.87 51.87
C ALA A 161 -0.98 16.04 52.86
N ALA A 162 0.09 15.41 52.37
CA ALA A 162 1.12 14.70 53.13
C ALA A 162 2.45 15.45 53.00
#